data_AF-A0A2W4CRJ9-F1
#
_entry.id   AF-A0A2W4CRJ9-F1
#
_cell.length_a   1.000
_cell.length_b   1.000
_cell.length_c   1.000
_cell.angle_alpha   90.00
_cell.angle_beta   90.00
_cell.angle_gamma   90.00
#
_symmetry.space_group_name_H-M   'P 1'
#
loop_
_entity.id
_entity.type
_entity.pdbx_description
1 polymer ?
#
loop_
_entity_poly.entity_id
_entity_poly.type
_entity_poly.pdbx_seq_one_letter_code
_entity_poly.pdbx_strand_id
1 'polypeptide(L)'
;MELREGQEIQGQSGLTHSVQAIGVDDKTDRVIVVSAEHNPRIAALMRVDIQATMPRAKVLLTRPIAVDLAHAARTLFTTPTGDIDIQKVIEIGSLSAQGEKGGEALSSRYGPQLEAIMSNIARSGLPIRTHILSAFDQITELDWQNIGGGGPALSLQTALNALNRLTNIDNLAADRSQGICPFPTYELDGDDWELFLSGKRIDDVRARLQGLDVYQYFYPPTDTVALGLIDNGLGSEQLITEGLKIAEQEGHILTDNELVSGLTDVANIIGSFRDRGIVADVEYSAEITERGKAIRLGMKLRPKEALIARLVSKVSLSASLADILKMVGGGS
;
A
#
# COMPACT_ATOMS: atom_id res chain seq x y z
N MET A 1 -9.12 21.68 -0.65
CA MET A 1 -8.79 20.87 0.53
C MET A 1 -8.17 21.75 1.59
N GLU A 2 -8.71 21.70 2.81
CA GLU A 2 -8.27 22.44 3.99
C GLU A 2 -7.79 21.43 5.04
N LEU A 3 -6.67 21.71 5.70
CA LEU A 3 -6.17 20.91 6.82
C LEU A 3 -6.96 21.30 8.08
N ARG A 4 -7.51 20.31 8.78
CA ARG A 4 -8.16 20.53 10.08
C ARG A 4 -7.22 20.15 11.22
N GLU A 5 -7.20 20.98 12.26
CA GLU A 5 -6.50 20.64 13.49
C GLU A 5 -7.28 19.57 14.26
N GLY A 6 -6.62 18.46 14.58
CA GLY A 6 -7.21 17.35 15.31
C GLY A 6 -6.32 16.12 15.26
N GLN A 7 -6.07 15.52 16.42
CA GLN A 7 -5.33 14.25 16.54
C GLN A 7 -6.25 13.06 16.82
N GLU A 8 -7.56 13.31 16.91
CA GLU A 8 -8.56 12.29 17.22
C GLU A 8 -9.84 12.54 16.42
N ILE A 9 -10.52 11.47 16.03
CA ILE A 9 -11.88 11.49 15.47
C ILE A 9 -12.73 10.48 16.23
N GLN A 10 -13.89 10.90 16.72
CA GLN A 10 -14.87 9.98 17.28
C GLN A 10 -15.75 9.38 16.17
N GLY A 11 -15.84 8.06 16.13
CA GLY A 11 -16.71 7.33 15.21
C GLY A 11 -18.11 7.09 15.79
N GLN A 12 -18.99 6.52 14.97
CA GLN A 12 -20.40 6.31 15.30
C GLN A 12 -20.57 5.29 16.44
N SER A 13 -19.65 4.33 16.53
CA SER A 13 -19.56 3.35 17.60
C SER A 13 -19.26 3.97 18.97
N GLY A 14 -18.93 5.26 19.02
CA GLY A 14 -18.45 5.97 20.21
C GLY A 14 -16.95 5.80 20.47
N LEU A 15 -16.25 4.98 19.67
CA LEU A 15 -14.79 4.84 19.74
C LEU A 15 -14.09 6.10 19.25
N THR A 16 -13.07 6.52 19.99
CA THR A 16 -12.16 7.60 19.58
C THR A 16 -10.96 6.99 18.86
N HIS A 17 -10.75 7.40 17.61
CA HIS A 17 -9.66 6.93 16.78
C HIS A 17 -8.55 7.97 16.71
N SER A 18 -7.30 7.53 16.89
CA SER A 18 -6.14 8.41 16.79
C SER A 18 -5.74 8.65 15.32
N VAL A 19 -5.54 9.92 14.97
CA VAL A 19 -5.18 10.36 13.61
C VAL A 19 -3.99 11.31 13.64
N GLN A 20 -3.21 11.32 12.58
CA GLN A 20 -2.07 12.22 12.39
C GLN A 20 -2.48 13.53 11.72
N ALA A 21 -3.42 13.44 10.77
CA ALA A 21 -3.90 14.59 10.02
C ALA A 21 -5.27 14.30 9.42
N ILE A 22 -6.04 15.37 9.23
CA ILE A 22 -7.36 15.35 8.61
C ILE A 22 -7.40 16.41 7.52
N GLY A 23 -7.52 15.98 6.27
CA GLY A 23 -7.76 16.86 5.13
C GLY A 23 -9.23 16.82 4.73
N VAL A 24 -9.87 17.98 4.62
CA VAL A 24 -11.28 18.08 4.20
C VAL A 24 -11.38 18.79 2.86
N ASP A 25 -12.09 18.19 1.91
CA ASP A 25 -12.38 18.76 0.60
C ASP A 25 -13.89 18.93 0.42
N ASP A 26 -14.41 20.05 0.92
CA ASP A 26 -15.85 20.37 0.90
C ASP A 26 -16.45 20.43 -0.51
N LYS A 27 -15.63 20.69 -1.55
CA LYS A 27 -16.12 20.74 -2.93
C LYS A 27 -16.54 19.37 -3.46
N THR A 28 -15.94 18.31 -2.95
CA THR A 28 -16.16 16.93 -3.41
C THR A 28 -16.67 16.03 -2.30
N ASP A 29 -17.03 16.63 -1.15
CA ASP A 29 -17.41 15.97 0.09
C ASP A 29 -16.40 14.91 0.54
N ARG A 30 -15.09 15.11 0.34
CA ARG A 30 -14.07 14.12 0.73
C ARG A 30 -13.44 14.46 2.07
N VAL A 31 -13.19 13.44 2.88
CA VAL A 31 -12.37 13.53 4.09
C VAL A 31 -11.23 12.54 3.95
N ILE A 32 -10.00 13.05 3.91
CA ILE A 32 -8.78 12.26 3.90
C ILE A 32 -8.26 12.19 5.33
N VAL A 33 -8.17 10.97 5.85
CA VAL A 33 -7.67 10.70 7.20
C VAL A 33 -6.31 10.02 7.10
N VAL A 34 -5.31 10.59 7.76
CA VAL A 34 -4.03 9.94 7.97
C VAL A 34 -4.07 9.26 9.33
N SER A 35 -4.11 7.93 9.32
CA SER A 35 -4.24 7.10 10.53
C SER A 35 -2.98 7.13 11.39
N ALA A 36 -3.14 7.17 12.72
CA ALA A 36 -2.06 6.89 13.66
C ALA A 36 -2.00 5.40 14.08
N GLU A 37 -3.00 4.61 13.67
CA GLU A 37 -3.09 3.18 13.98
C GLU A 37 -1.97 2.39 13.28
N HIS A 38 -1.35 1.46 14.01
CA HIS A 38 -0.35 0.53 13.45
C HIS A 38 -0.99 -0.64 12.71
N ASN A 39 -2.20 -1.06 13.11
CA ASN A 39 -2.85 -2.25 12.59
C ASN A 39 -3.81 -1.92 11.43
N PRO A 40 -3.63 -2.53 10.23
CA PRO A 40 -4.48 -2.27 9.07
C PRO A 40 -5.97 -2.58 9.28
N ARG A 41 -6.30 -3.61 10.08
CA ARG A 41 -7.70 -3.98 10.35
C ARG A 41 -8.38 -2.94 11.22
N ILE A 42 -7.68 -2.42 12.23
CA ILE A 42 -8.20 -1.33 13.07
C ILE A 42 -8.37 -0.07 12.22
N ALA A 43 -7.42 0.25 11.34
CA ALA A 43 -7.54 1.36 10.40
C ALA A 43 -8.75 1.22 9.45
N ALA A 44 -9.05 0.00 8.98
CA ALA A 44 -10.23 -0.29 8.17
C ALA A 44 -11.54 -0.11 8.97
N LEU A 45 -11.57 -0.55 10.23
CA LEU A 45 -12.70 -0.31 11.13
C LEU A 45 -12.90 1.19 11.39
N MET A 46 -11.82 1.93 11.67
CA MET A 46 -11.85 3.39 11.79
C MET A 46 -12.51 4.03 10.58
N ARG A 47 -12.12 3.64 9.35
CA ARG A 47 -12.73 4.20 8.13
C ARG A 47 -14.24 4.02 8.12
N VAL A 48 -14.71 2.80 8.36
CA VAL A 48 -16.15 2.47 8.34
C VAL A 48 -16.90 3.24 9.41
N ASP A 49 -16.32 3.35 10.60
CA ASP A 49 -16.91 4.02 11.75
C ASP A 49 -17.02 5.54 11.57
N ILE A 50 -15.97 6.17 11.03
CA ILE A 50 -15.98 7.59 10.64
C ILE A 50 -16.98 7.83 9.50
N GLN A 51 -16.96 6.97 8.48
CA GLN A 51 -17.88 7.05 7.33
C GLN A 51 -19.35 6.99 7.76
N ALA A 52 -19.67 6.18 8.78
CA ALA A 52 -21.02 6.08 9.31
C ALA A 52 -21.45 7.31 10.13
N THR A 53 -20.48 8.04 10.70
CA THR A 53 -20.71 9.31 11.42
C THR A 53 -21.00 10.46 10.45
N MET A 54 -20.40 10.41 9.25
CA MET A 54 -20.53 11.44 8.22
C MET A 54 -21.06 10.83 6.91
N PRO A 55 -22.35 10.43 6.82
CA PRO A 55 -22.86 9.67 5.67
C PRO A 55 -22.77 10.38 4.32
N ARG A 56 -22.66 11.71 4.33
CA ARG A 56 -22.49 12.52 3.10
C ARG A 56 -21.04 12.62 2.66
N ALA A 57 -20.09 12.54 3.60
CA ALA A 57 -18.67 12.62 3.30
C ALA A 57 -18.17 11.28 2.75
N LYS A 58 -17.17 11.32 1.87
CA LYS A 58 -16.47 10.15 1.34
C LYS A 58 -15.13 10.03 2.06
N VAL A 59 -15.04 9.07 2.97
CA VAL A 59 -13.87 8.91 3.84
C VAL A 59 -12.81 8.05 3.15
N LEU A 60 -11.66 8.67 2.89
CA LEU A 60 -10.45 8.05 2.39
C LEU A 60 -9.45 7.96 3.52
N LEU A 61 -8.78 6.82 3.65
CA LEU A 61 -7.87 6.58 4.75
C LEU A 61 -6.53 6.07 4.23
N THR A 62 -5.46 6.68 4.73
CA THR A 62 -4.08 6.26 4.49
C THR A 62 -3.36 6.02 5.81
N ARG A 63 -2.42 5.07 5.81
CA ARG A 63 -1.63 4.69 6.98
C ARG A 63 -0.14 4.92 6.71
N PRO A 64 0.53 5.83 7.43
CA PRO A 64 1.98 5.97 7.31
C PRO A 64 2.70 4.73 7.83
N ILE A 65 3.69 4.28 7.09
CA ILE A 65 4.58 3.18 7.44
C ILE A 65 5.98 3.76 7.45
N ALA A 66 6.51 4.02 8.66
CA ALA A 66 7.83 4.61 8.83
C ALA A 66 8.93 3.56 9.07
N VAL A 67 8.53 2.31 9.34
CA VAL A 67 9.44 1.19 9.54
C VAL A 67 9.03 0.05 8.63
N ASP A 68 9.99 -0.41 7.83
CA ASP A 68 9.88 -1.58 6.99
C ASP A 68 11.15 -2.41 7.18
N LEU A 69 11.00 -3.59 7.79
CA LEU A 69 12.12 -4.50 8.03
C LEU A 69 12.66 -5.10 6.73
N ALA A 70 11.82 -5.31 5.72
CA ALA A 70 12.24 -5.77 4.41
C ALA A 70 13.05 -4.69 3.68
N HIS A 71 12.60 -3.44 3.74
CA HIS A 71 13.36 -2.29 3.22
C HIS A 71 14.67 -2.12 3.97
N ALA A 72 14.66 -2.13 5.31
CA ALA A 72 15.88 -2.05 6.11
C ALA A 72 16.85 -3.20 5.76
N ALA A 73 16.34 -4.42 5.60
CA ALA A 73 17.15 -5.57 5.21
C ALA A 73 17.73 -5.43 3.81
N ARG A 74 16.96 -4.94 2.83
CA ARG A 74 17.45 -4.64 1.48
C ARG A 74 18.56 -3.58 1.53
N THR A 75 18.29 -2.45 2.18
CA THR A 75 19.26 -1.34 2.30
C THR A 75 20.58 -1.77 2.95
N LEU A 76 20.52 -2.62 3.98
CA LEU A 76 21.71 -3.06 4.70
C LEU A 76 22.42 -4.24 4.03
N PHE A 77 21.69 -5.27 3.62
CA PHE A 77 22.25 -6.57 3.26
C PHE A 77 22.21 -6.91 1.78
N THR A 78 21.72 -6.04 0.88
CA THR A 78 21.80 -6.30 -0.56
C THR A 78 22.88 -5.49 -1.27
N THR A 79 23.33 -6.02 -2.40
CA THR A 79 24.16 -5.32 -3.38
C THR A 79 23.31 -4.34 -4.20
N PRO A 80 23.92 -3.45 -5.00
CA PRO A 80 23.18 -2.63 -5.97
C PRO A 80 22.42 -3.44 -7.03
N THR A 81 22.80 -4.71 -7.25
CA THR A 81 22.07 -5.64 -8.14
C THR A 81 20.87 -6.30 -7.47
N GLY A 82 20.68 -6.11 -6.16
CA GLY A 82 19.58 -6.69 -5.38
C GLY A 82 19.86 -8.06 -4.77
N ASP A 83 21.06 -8.61 -4.99
CA ASP A 83 21.48 -9.88 -4.40
C ASP A 83 21.93 -9.69 -2.95
N ILE A 84 21.81 -10.73 -2.12
CA ILE A 84 22.32 -10.68 -0.74
C ILE A 84 23.85 -10.56 -0.75
N ASP A 85 24.35 -9.52 -0.09
CA ASP A 85 25.78 -9.29 0.16
C ASP A 85 26.24 -10.17 1.31
N ILE A 86 26.68 -11.39 0.96
CA ILE A 86 27.17 -12.40 1.91
C ILE A 86 28.32 -11.85 2.76
N GLN A 87 29.15 -10.95 2.22
CA GLN A 87 30.27 -10.36 2.96
C GLN A 87 29.76 -9.48 4.09
N LYS A 88 28.76 -8.62 3.83
CA LYS A 88 28.12 -7.81 4.89
C LYS A 88 27.46 -8.68 5.96
N VAL A 89 26.83 -9.79 5.57
CA VAL A 89 26.21 -10.72 6.52
C VAL A 89 27.25 -11.33 7.46
N ILE A 90 28.37 -11.84 6.91
CA ILE A 90 29.47 -12.41 7.70
C ILE A 90 30.09 -11.32 8.58
N GLU A 91 30.31 -10.14 8.02
CA GLU A 91 30.90 -9.01 8.73
C GLU A 91 30.06 -8.60 9.94
N ILE A 92 28.77 -8.33 9.74
CA ILE A 92 27.85 -7.93 10.81
C ILE A 92 27.75 -9.03 11.88
N GLY A 93 27.69 -10.30 11.46
CA GLY A 93 27.72 -11.43 12.40
C GLY A 93 29.01 -11.49 13.22
N SER A 94 30.16 -11.26 12.60
CA SER A 94 31.46 -11.29 13.25
C SER A 94 31.66 -10.12 14.22
N LEU A 95 31.16 -8.93 13.88
CA LEU A 95 31.20 -7.75 14.75
C LEU A 95 30.23 -7.93 15.91
N SER A 96 29.00 -8.41 15.67
CA SER A 96 28.02 -8.64 16.73
C SER A 96 28.51 -9.64 17.79
N ALA A 97 29.31 -10.63 17.40
CA ALA A 97 29.90 -11.61 18.31
C ALA A 97 30.98 -11.01 19.25
N GLN A 98 31.48 -9.81 18.97
CA GLN A 98 32.51 -9.12 19.77
C GLN A 98 31.93 -8.26 20.90
N GLY A 99 30.62 -8.27 21.13
CA GLY A 99 29.96 -7.53 22.21
C GLY A 99 30.06 -6.02 22.03
N GLU A 100 30.36 -5.28 23.10
CA GLU A 100 30.39 -3.79 23.11
C GLU A 100 31.34 -3.21 22.06
N LYS A 101 32.56 -3.75 21.92
CA LYS A 101 33.54 -3.30 20.89
C LYS A 101 33.03 -3.53 19.48
N GLY A 102 32.28 -4.61 19.28
CA GLY A 102 31.58 -4.90 18.04
C GLY A 102 30.47 -3.91 17.74
N GLY A 103 29.73 -3.51 18.78
CA GLY A 103 28.69 -2.49 18.70
C GLY A 103 29.21 -1.12 18.24
N GLU A 104 30.35 -0.67 18.77
CA GLU A 104 31.00 0.57 18.32
C GLU A 104 31.45 0.49 16.86
N ALA A 105 32.06 -0.64 16.45
CA ALA A 105 32.47 -0.85 15.07
C ALA A 105 31.27 -0.92 14.10
N LEU A 106 30.17 -1.58 14.51
CA LEU A 106 28.91 -1.61 13.76
C LEU A 106 28.33 -0.21 13.60
N SER A 107 28.26 0.56 14.69
CA SER A 107 27.77 1.93 14.67
C SER A 107 28.64 2.82 13.77
N SER A 108 29.96 2.71 13.83
CA SER A 108 30.85 3.49 12.97
C SER A 108 30.69 3.16 11.48
N ARG A 109 30.35 1.91 11.13
CA ARG A 109 30.30 1.45 9.73
C ARG A 109 28.92 1.53 9.10
N TYR A 110 27.88 1.21 9.86
CA TYR A 110 26.49 1.16 9.40
C TYR A 110 25.60 2.25 10.03
N GLY A 111 26.14 3.03 10.97
CA GLY A 111 25.45 4.14 11.63
C GLY A 111 24.75 5.09 10.67
N PRO A 112 25.40 5.61 9.61
CA PRO A 112 24.73 6.51 8.67
C PRO A 112 23.49 5.92 7.98
N GLN A 113 23.51 4.62 7.67
CA GLN A 113 22.36 3.93 7.05
C GLN A 113 21.24 3.71 8.06
N LEU A 114 21.59 3.38 9.32
CA LEU A 114 20.63 3.25 10.40
C LEU A 114 20.05 4.62 10.82
N GLU A 115 20.85 5.67 10.81
CA GLU A 115 20.43 7.05 11.07
C GLU A 115 19.41 7.50 10.04
N ALA A 116 19.58 7.16 8.76
CA ALA A 116 18.57 7.46 7.74
C ALA A 116 17.22 6.83 8.09
N ILE A 117 17.20 5.55 8.46
CA ILE A 117 15.98 4.82 8.88
C ILE A 117 15.38 5.48 10.13
N MET A 118 16.21 5.76 11.15
CA MET A 118 15.76 6.37 12.40
C MET A 118 15.27 7.81 12.22
N SER A 119 15.84 8.55 11.27
CA SER A 119 15.43 9.92 10.96
C SER A 119 14.02 9.95 10.38
N ASN A 120 13.65 8.97 9.56
CA ASN A 120 12.29 8.83 9.02
C ASN A 120 11.27 8.54 10.11
N ILE A 121 11.63 7.70 11.09
CA ILE A 121 10.82 7.45 12.29
C ILE A 121 10.56 8.77 13.02
N ALA A 122 11.63 9.51 13.33
CA ALA A 122 11.54 10.76 14.09
C ALA A 122 10.72 11.85 13.36
N ARG A 123 10.77 11.89 12.03
CA ARG A 123 10.06 12.88 11.20
C ARG A 123 8.59 12.52 10.92
N SER A 124 8.20 11.25 11.08
CA SER A 124 6.86 10.77 10.71
C SER A 124 5.71 11.30 11.59
N GLY A 125 5.99 11.88 12.76
CA GLY A 125 4.97 12.36 13.71
C GLY A 125 4.20 11.25 14.44
N LEU A 126 4.40 9.98 14.06
CA LEU A 126 3.75 8.84 14.67
C LEU A 126 4.29 8.58 16.09
N PRO A 127 3.45 8.07 17.02
CA PRO A 127 3.92 7.64 18.33
C PRO A 127 4.97 6.54 18.24
N ILE A 128 6.02 6.60 19.07
CA ILE A 128 7.08 5.56 19.13
C ILE A 128 6.50 4.16 19.29
N ARG A 129 5.44 4.02 20.09
CA ARG A 129 4.72 2.75 20.28
C ARG A 129 4.21 2.18 18.94
N THR A 130 3.68 3.00 18.04
CA THR A 130 3.18 2.57 16.72
C THR A 130 4.30 1.94 15.90
N HIS A 131 5.51 2.51 15.92
CA HIS A 131 6.67 1.94 15.23
C HIS A 131 7.12 0.61 15.82
N ILE A 132 7.19 0.52 17.16
CA ILE A 132 7.57 -0.70 17.86
C ILE A 132 6.58 -1.83 17.54
N LEU A 133 5.28 -1.55 17.66
CA LEU A 133 4.24 -2.54 17.37
C LEU A 133 4.23 -2.94 15.89
N SER A 134 4.41 -2.00 14.97
CA SER A 134 4.51 -2.32 13.54
C SER A 134 5.72 -3.19 13.21
N ALA A 135 6.86 -2.97 13.86
CA ALA A 135 8.03 -3.83 13.69
C ALA A 135 7.79 -5.23 14.27
N PHE A 136 7.13 -5.34 15.44
CA PHE A 136 6.74 -6.62 16.01
C PHE A 136 5.78 -7.38 15.09
N ASP A 137 4.75 -6.72 14.56
CA ASP A 137 3.79 -7.34 13.63
C ASP A 137 4.53 -7.93 12.42
N GLN A 138 5.43 -7.16 11.78
CA GLN A 138 6.25 -7.63 10.66
C GLN A 138 7.14 -8.84 11.02
N ILE A 139 7.70 -8.86 12.24
CA ILE A 139 8.48 -10.00 12.76
C ILE A 139 7.60 -11.23 12.96
N THR A 140 6.37 -11.06 13.42
CA THR A 140 5.46 -12.20 13.65
C THR A 140 4.91 -12.80 12.36
N GLU A 141 4.90 -12.04 11.27
CA GLU A 141 4.53 -12.52 9.93
C GLU A 141 5.61 -13.42 9.30
N LEU A 142 6.83 -13.42 9.84
CA LEU A 142 7.86 -14.36 9.45
C LEU A 142 7.50 -15.78 9.86
N ASP A 143 7.53 -16.69 8.89
CA ASP A 143 7.37 -18.11 9.12
C ASP A 143 8.62 -18.72 9.76
N TRP A 144 8.73 -18.55 11.08
CA TRP A 144 9.86 -18.99 11.90
C TRP A 144 10.09 -20.51 11.85
N GLN A 145 9.04 -21.30 11.61
CA GLN A 145 9.14 -22.76 11.53
C GLN A 145 9.95 -23.19 10.31
N ASN A 146 9.81 -22.46 9.21
CA ASN A 146 10.55 -22.71 7.98
C ASN A 146 11.91 -21.97 7.92
N ILE A 147 12.23 -21.15 8.93
CA ILE A 147 13.54 -20.50 9.10
C ILE A 147 14.44 -21.34 10.04
N GLY A 148 13.88 -21.91 11.10
CA GLY A 148 14.61 -22.63 12.13
C GLY A 148 14.95 -24.08 11.77
N GLY A 149 16.10 -24.32 11.15
CA GLY A 149 16.77 -25.61 11.26
C GLY A 149 17.21 -25.83 12.71
N GLY A 150 16.62 -26.80 13.41
CA GLY A 150 16.67 -26.97 14.88
C GLY A 150 18.05 -27.24 15.51
N GLY A 151 18.92 -26.22 15.58
CA GLY A 151 20.18 -26.26 16.32
C GLY A 151 20.50 -24.94 17.03
N PRO A 152 21.29 -24.97 18.12
CA PRO A 152 21.58 -23.81 18.97
C PRO A 152 22.56 -22.78 18.36
N ALA A 153 23.05 -22.99 17.14
CA ALA A 153 23.89 -22.04 16.41
C ALA A 153 23.23 -21.71 15.06
N LEU A 154 22.96 -20.41 14.83
CA LEU A 154 22.51 -19.90 13.54
C LEU A 154 23.60 -20.17 12.50
N SER A 155 23.41 -21.17 11.65
CA SER A 155 24.31 -21.40 10.52
C SER A 155 24.24 -20.23 9.54
N LEU A 156 25.32 -19.95 8.79
CA LEU A 156 25.31 -18.93 7.74
C LEU A 156 24.15 -19.17 6.75
N GLN A 157 23.86 -20.43 6.42
CA GLN A 157 22.75 -20.79 5.54
C GLN A 157 21.39 -20.41 6.15
N THR A 158 21.21 -20.64 7.46
CA THR A 158 20.00 -20.23 8.20
C THR A 158 19.83 -18.71 8.16
N ALA A 159 20.92 -17.96 8.37
CA ALA A 159 20.91 -16.50 8.31
C ALA A 159 20.59 -15.98 6.90
N LEU A 160 21.19 -16.56 5.85
CA LEU A 160 20.90 -16.21 4.46
C LEU A 160 19.45 -16.53 4.07
N ASN A 161 18.91 -17.67 4.51
CA ASN A 161 17.51 -18.03 4.28
C ASN A 161 16.55 -17.08 5.00
N ALA A 162 16.85 -16.71 6.24
CA ALA A 162 16.07 -15.75 7.01
C ALA A 162 16.08 -14.36 6.34
N LEU A 163 17.27 -13.88 5.94
CA LEU A 163 17.42 -12.62 5.23
C LEU A 163 16.70 -12.62 3.90
N ASN A 164 16.82 -13.68 3.10
CA ASN A 164 16.12 -13.79 1.83
C ASN A 164 14.59 -13.74 2.01
N ARG A 165 14.06 -14.38 3.07
CA ARG A 165 12.62 -14.27 3.38
C ARG A 165 12.27 -12.84 3.81
N LEU A 166 13.08 -12.25 4.68
CA LEU A 166 12.87 -10.89 5.19
C LEU A 166 12.87 -9.85 4.06
N THR A 167 13.83 -9.91 3.13
CA THR A 167 13.93 -8.98 2.00
C THR A 167 12.77 -9.09 1.01
N ASN A 168 12.06 -10.22 1.02
CA ASN A 168 10.92 -10.51 0.15
C ASN A 168 9.56 -10.33 0.84
N ILE A 169 9.52 -9.88 2.11
CA ILE A 169 8.24 -9.56 2.76
C ILE A 169 7.63 -8.34 2.06
N ASP A 170 6.34 -8.46 1.75
CA ASP A 170 5.51 -7.35 1.32
C ASP A 170 4.75 -6.78 2.52
N ASN A 171 5.41 -5.88 3.24
CA ASN A 171 4.89 -5.19 4.42
C ASN A 171 3.67 -4.31 4.12
N LEU A 172 3.42 -3.99 2.85
CA LEU A 172 2.29 -3.18 2.41
C LEU A 172 1.06 -4.05 2.12
N ALA A 173 1.22 -5.37 1.97
CA ALA A 173 0.14 -6.30 1.58
C ALA A 173 -1.05 -6.25 2.54
N ALA A 174 -0.80 -6.15 3.84
CA ALA A 174 -1.84 -6.13 4.86
C ALA A 174 -2.79 -4.92 4.67
N ASP A 175 -2.27 -3.72 4.43
CA ASP A 175 -3.08 -2.54 4.11
C ASP A 175 -3.86 -2.69 2.83
N ARG A 176 -3.19 -3.13 1.76
CA ARG A 176 -3.82 -3.28 0.46
C ARG A 176 -4.97 -4.27 0.52
N SER A 177 -4.80 -5.38 1.25
CA SER A 177 -5.87 -6.37 1.48
C SER A 177 -7.12 -5.80 2.16
N GLN A 178 -6.94 -4.74 2.98
CA GLN A 178 -8.03 -4.06 3.69
C GLN A 178 -8.55 -2.82 2.94
N GLY A 179 -8.03 -2.54 1.74
CA GLY A 179 -8.38 -1.36 0.96
C GLY A 179 -7.88 -0.04 1.54
N ILE A 180 -6.89 -0.11 2.45
CA ILE A 180 -6.24 1.04 3.06
C ILE A 180 -5.00 1.40 2.26
N CYS A 181 -4.79 2.69 1.98
CA CYS A 181 -3.61 3.13 1.27
C CYS A 181 -2.40 3.17 2.21
N PRO A 182 -1.39 2.29 2.05
CA PRO A 182 -0.15 2.46 2.77
C PRO A 182 0.60 3.68 2.25
N PHE A 183 1.13 4.52 3.13
CA PHE A 183 2.06 5.59 2.78
C PHE A 183 3.47 5.20 3.27
N PRO A 184 4.37 4.73 2.37
CA PRO A 184 5.69 4.24 2.74
C PRO A 184 6.66 5.38 3.08
N THR A 185 6.46 6.02 4.22
CA THR A 185 7.31 7.12 4.71
C THR A 185 8.77 6.72 4.94
N TYR A 186 9.07 5.41 5.02
CA TYR A 186 10.44 4.90 5.06
C TYR A 186 11.21 5.13 3.75
N GLU A 187 10.53 5.36 2.62
CA GLU A 187 11.15 5.67 1.31
C GLU A 187 11.44 7.16 1.11
N LEU A 188 11.13 7.99 2.12
CA LEU A 188 11.40 9.42 2.07
C LEU A 188 12.83 9.70 2.49
N ASP A 189 13.45 10.67 1.81
CA ASP A 189 14.75 11.21 2.20
C ASP A 189 14.64 12.60 2.84
N GLY A 190 15.79 13.21 3.14
CA GLY A 190 15.84 14.53 3.77
C GLY A 190 15.12 15.62 2.98
N ASP A 191 15.27 15.59 1.65
CA ASP A 191 14.74 16.57 0.72
C ASP A 191 13.22 16.37 0.54
N ASP A 192 12.75 15.12 0.54
CA ASP A 192 11.33 14.79 0.52
C ASP A 192 10.60 15.36 1.74
N TRP A 193 11.18 15.19 2.93
CA TRP A 193 10.59 15.74 4.15
C TRP A 193 10.58 17.27 4.13
N GLU A 194 11.65 17.92 3.66
CA GLU A 194 11.68 19.37 3.52
C GLU A 194 10.60 19.84 2.52
N LEU A 195 10.49 19.15 1.38
CA LEU A 195 9.47 19.42 0.37
C LEU A 195 8.07 19.36 0.96
N PHE A 196 7.72 18.27 1.67
CA PHE A 196 6.39 18.09 2.25
C PHE A 196 6.11 19.05 3.41
N LEU A 197 7.07 19.27 4.30
CA LEU A 197 6.91 20.15 5.45
C LEU A 197 6.89 21.64 5.07
N SER A 198 7.51 22.01 3.95
CA SER A 198 7.50 23.40 3.48
C SER A 198 6.09 23.92 3.20
N GLY A 199 5.16 23.01 2.87
CA GLY A 199 3.80 23.34 2.42
C GLY A 199 3.76 24.21 1.15
N LYS A 200 4.90 24.34 0.48
CA LYS A 200 5.12 25.16 -0.72
C LYS A 200 5.46 24.22 -1.88
N ARG A 201 5.24 24.65 -3.12
CA ARG A 201 5.53 23.85 -4.34
C ARG A 201 4.65 22.60 -4.50
N ILE A 202 3.33 22.81 -4.53
CA ILE A 202 2.32 21.74 -4.63
C ILE A 202 2.52 20.80 -5.83
N ASP A 203 2.99 21.31 -6.97
CA ASP A 203 3.21 20.45 -8.15
C ASP A 203 4.39 19.49 -7.94
N ASP A 204 5.43 19.90 -7.21
CA ASP A 204 6.55 19.03 -6.87
C ASP A 204 6.15 17.98 -5.83
N VAL A 205 5.34 18.37 -4.83
CA VAL A 205 4.72 17.43 -3.88
C VAL A 205 3.88 16.39 -4.62
N ARG A 206 3.07 16.82 -5.58
CA ARG A 206 2.25 15.92 -6.42
C ARG A 206 3.13 14.94 -7.19
N ALA A 207 4.16 15.44 -7.88
CA ALA A 207 5.08 14.60 -8.64
C ALA A 207 5.78 13.56 -7.75
N ARG A 208 6.18 13.95 -6.53
CA ARG A 208 6.78 13.01 -5.58
C ARG A 208 5.79 11.95 -5.11
N LEU A 209 4.57 12.33 -4.76
CA LEU A 209 3.51 11.38 -4.36
C LEU A 209 3.12 10.44 -5.51
N GLN A 210 3.20 10.89 -6.77
CA GLN A 210 3.03 10.03 -7.94
C GLN A 210 4.18 9.02 -8.09
N GLY A 211 5.42 9.44 -7.83
CA GLY A 211 6.58 8.54 -7.82
C GLY A 211 6.53 7.48 -6.71
N LEU A 212 5.78 7.72 -5.64
CA LEU A 212 5.49 6.76 -4.58
C LEU A 212 4.24 5.91 -4.84
N ASP A 213 3.55 6.10 -5.97
CA ASP A 213 2.25 5.50 -6.29
C ASP A 213 1.13 5.77 -5.24
N VAL A 214 1.32 6.75 -4.36
CA VAL A 214 0.34 7.15 -3.33
C VAL A 214 -0.71 8.07 -3.94
N TYR A 215 -0.31 8.98 -4.84
CA TYR A 215 -1.23 9.92 -5.47
C TYR A 215 -2.35 9.20 -6.24
N GLN A 216 -1.98 8.13 -6.95
CA GLN A 216 -2.86 7.30 -7.77
C GLN A 216 -3.86 6.50 -6.93
N TYR A 217 -3.68 6.36 -5.61
CA TYR A 217 -4.76 5.88 -4.76
C TYR A 217 -5.91 6.88 -4.72
N PHE A 218 -5.64 8.18 -4.59
CA PHE A 218 -6.67 9.24 -4.51
C PHE A 218 -7.20 9.65 -5.89
N TYR A 219 -6.31 9.65 -6.88
CA TYR A 219 -6.54 10.09 -8.25
C TYR A 219 -6.15 8.98 -9.24
N PRO A 220 -6.83 7.83 -9.23
CA PRO A 220 -6.43 6.68 -10.04
C PRO A 220 -6.63 6.93 -11.55
N PRO A 221 -5.70 6.50 -12.41
CA PRO A 221 -5.92 6.45 -13.85
C PRO A 221 -7.02 5.45 -14.19
N THR A 222 -7.95 5.84 -15.06
CA THR A 222 -9.13 5.03 -15.38
C THR A 222 -8.77 3.65 -15.95
N ASP A 223 -7.83 3.62 -16.89
CA ASP A 223 -7.35 2.39 -17.52
C ASP A 223 -6.59 1.45 -16.56
N THR A 224 -5.85 2.01 -15.61
CA THR A 224 -5.14 1.24 -14.58
C THR A 224 -6.14 0.55 -13.65
N VAL A 225 -7.24 1.22 -13.30
CA VAL A 225 -8.34 0.59 -12.55
C VAL A 225 -8.99 -0.50 -13.36
N ALA A 226 -9.32 -0.24 -14.63
CA ALA A 226 -9.91 -1.25 -15.52
C ALA A 226 -9.02 -2.50 -15.65
N LEU A 227 -7.71 -2.32 -15.87
CA LEU A 227 -6.77 -3.43 -15.94
C LEU A 227 -6.65 -4.18 -14.61
N GLY A 228 -6.67 -3.47 -13.48
CA GLY A 228 -6.70 -4.07 -12.15
C GLY A 228 -7.94 -4.92 -11.90
N LEU A 229 -9.12 -4.48 -12.35
CA LEU A 229 -10.36 -5.26 -12.25
C LEU A 229 -10.32 -6.51 -13.13
N ILE A 230 -9.82 -6.39 -14.37
CA ILE A 230 -9.61 -7.53 -15.28
C ILE A 230 -8.68 -8.58 -14.68
N ASP A 231 -7.54 -8.16 -14.11
CA ASP A 231 -6.56 -9.04 -13.43
C ASP A 231 -7.17 -9.78 -12.22
N ASN A 232 -8.28 -9.28 -11.66
CA ASN A 232 -9.02 -9.90 -10.56
C ASN A 232 -10.30 -10.61 -11.02
N GLY A 233 -10.43 -10.93 -12.31
CA GLY A 233 -11.55 -11.70 -12.86
C GLY A 233 -12.84 -10.90 -13.09
N LEU A 234 -12.80 -9.57 -12.95
CA LEU A 234 -13.94 -8.68 -13.19
C LEU A 234 -13.83 -8.06 -14.59
N GLY A 235 -13.70 -8.91 -15.60
CA GLY A 235 -13.30 -8.49 -16.95
C GLY A 235 -14.42 -8.09 -17.91
N SER A 236 -15.69 -8.13 -17.50
CA SER A 236 -16.78 -7.68 -18.36
C SER A 236 -16.93 -6.15 -18.31
N GLU A 237 -17.35 -5.54 -19.41
CA GLU A 237 -17.53 -4.08 -19.52
C GLU A 237 -18.48 -3.54 -18.44
N GLN A 238 -19.53 -4.29 -18.12
CA GLN A 238 -20.48 -3.93 -17.06
C GLN A 238 -19.81 -3.88 -15.68
N LEU A 239 -19.04 -4.91 -15.31
CA LEU A 239 -18.37 -4.99 -14.01
C LEU A 239 -17.27 -3.93 -13.88
N ILE A 240 -16.56 -3.64 -14.98
CA ILE A 240 -15.55 -2.57 -15.02
C ILE A 240 -16.22 -1.21 -14.83
N THR A 241 -17.30 -0.94 -15.56
CA THR A 241 -18.07 0.31 -15.42
C THR A 241 -18.63 0.48 -14.01
N GLU A 242 -19.14 -0.60 -13.42
CA GLU A 242 -19.59 -0.61 -12.02
C GLU A 242 -18.44 -0.31 -11.05
N GLY A 243 -17.28 -0.94 -11.23
CA GLY A 243 -16.10 -0.69 -10.42
C GLY A 243 -15.62 0.76 -10.49
N LEU A 244 -15.59 1.37 -11.68
CA LEU A 244 -15.26 2.79 -11.86
C LEU A 244 -16.25 3.70 -11.15
N LYS A 245 -17.55 3.42 -11.27
CA LYS A 245 -18.61 4.17 -10.55
C LYS A 245 -18.46 4.04 -9.03
N ILE A 246 -18.17 2.84 -8.53
CA ILE A 246 -17.93 2.61 -7.10
C ILE A 246 -16.71 3.40 -6.63
N ALA A 247 -15.63 3.47 -7.43
CA ALA A 247 -14.45 4.27 -7.07
C ALA A 247 -14.82 5.75 -6.82
N GLU A 248 -15.62 6.35 -7.71
CA GLU A 248 -16.09 7.73 -7.55
C GLU A 248 -17.03 7.92 -6.35
N GLN A 249 -17.89 6.93 -6.09
CA GLN A 249 -18.78 6.92 -4.91
C GLN A 249 -17.98 6.86 -3.60
N GLU A 250 -16.85 6.14 -3.59
CA GLU A 250 -15.97 5.98 -2.43
C GLU A 250 -14.99 7.15 -2.24
N GLY A 251 -14.99 8.15 -3.13
CA GLY A 251 -14.23 9.40 -3.00
C GLY A 251 -13.01 9.51 -3.91
N HIS A 252 -12.77 8.54 -4.77
CA HIS A 252 -11.67 8.58 -5.73
C HIS A 252 -12.05 9.47 -6.92
N ILE A 253 -11.08 10.18 -7.50
CA ILE A 253 -11.29 10.99 -8.70
C ILE A 253 -10.55 10.32 -9.84
N LEU A 254 -11.29 9.73 -10.77
CA LEU A 254 -10.70 9.12 -11.96
C LEU A 254 -9.96 10.17 -12.78
N THR A 255 -8.77 9.81 -13.26
CA THR A 255 -7.93 10.67 -14.08
C THR A 255 -7.72 10.06 -15.47
N ASP A 256 -7.05 10.85 -16.32
CA ASP A 256 -6.65 10.43 -17.65
C ASP A 256 -5.82 9.14 -17.61
N ASN A 257 -5.95 8.38 -18.69
CA ASN A 257 -5.30 7.09 -18.86
C ASN A 257 -3.77 7.19 -18.90
N GLU A 258 -3.09 6.29 -18.19
CA GLU A 258 -1.63 6.17 -18.17
C GLU A 258 -1.09 5.19 -19.23
N LEU A 259 -1.85 4.13 -19.52
CA LEU A 259 -1.50 3.07 -20.46
C LEU A 259 -2.04 3.36 -21.87
N VAL A 260 -3.29 3.85 -21.99
CA VAL A 260 -3.99 4.06 -23.26
C VAL A 260 -4.55 5.48 -23.39
N SER A 261 -3.75 6.40 -23.92
CA SER A 261 -4.07 7.83 -23.97
C SER A 261 -5.30 8.18 -24.82
N GLY A 262 -6.05 9.20 -24.41
CA GLY A 262 -7.11 9.83 -25.20
C GLY A 262 -8.44 9.08 -25.29
N LEU A 263 -8.62 8.03 -24.47
CA LEU A 263 -9.85 7.22 -24.44
C LEU A 263 -10.62 7.48 -23.14
N THR A 264 -11.91 7.75 -23.23
CA THR A 264 -12.77 7.99 -22.06
C THR A 264 -13.77 6.86 -21.82
N ASP A 265 -14.05 6.08 -22.86
CA ASP A 265 -15.06 5.02 -22.84
C ASP A 265 -14.43 3.67 -22.50
N VAL A 266 -15.11 2.88 -21.66
CA VAL A 266 -14.61 1.60 -21.14
C VAL A 266 -14.43 0.58 -22.27
N ALA A 267 -15.38 0.50 -23.20
CA ALA A 267 -15.28 -0.42 -24.32
C ALA A 267 -14.06 -0.08 -25.20
N ASN A 268 -13.81 1.21 -25.44
CA ASN A 268 -12.63 1.66 -26.16
C ASN A 268 -11.31 1.37 -25.42
N ILE A 269 -11.28 1.51 -24.09
CA ILE A 269 -10.12 1.15 -23.26
C ILE A 269 -9.82 -0.34 -23.37
N ILE A 270 -10.83 -1.20 -23.21
CA ILE A 270 -10.69 -2.66 -23.33
C ILE A 270 -10.26 -3.05 -24.76
N GLY A 271 -10.85 -2.44 -25.78
CA GLY A 271 -10.44 -2.62 -27.18
C GLY A 271 -8.97 -2.27 -27.39
N SER A 272 -8.50 -1.14 -26.85
CA SER A 272 -7.09 -0.75 -26.94
C SER A 272 -6.15 -1.70 -26.18
N PHE A 273 -6.57 -2.25 -25.04
CA PHE A 273 -5.83 -3.30 -24.35
C PHE A 273 -5.73 -4.57 -25.20
N ARG A 274 -6.80 -4.95 -25.90
CA ARG A 274 -6.83 -6.10 -26.80
C ARG A 274 -5.88 -5.90 -27.98
N ASP A 275 -5.94 -4.76 -28.64
CA ASP A 275 -5.07 -4.41 -29.78
C ASP A 275 -3.58 -4.42 -29.40
N ARG A 276 -3.27 -4.11 -28.14
CA ARG A 276 -1.92 -4.12 -27.58
C ARG A 276 -1.50 -5.48 -27.00
N GLY A 277 -2.36 -6.50 -27.08
CA GLY A 277 -2.15 -7.83 -26.54
C GLY A 277 -2.01 -7.87 -25.01
N ILE A 278 -2.56 -6.88 -24.30
CA ILE A 278 -2.55 -6.79 -22.83
C ILE A 278 -3.65 -7.67 -22.24
N VAL A 279 -4.79 -7.76 -22.93
CA VAL A 279 -5.93 -8.62 -22.58
C VAL A 279 -6.36 -9.44 -23.79
N ALA A 280 -7.04 -10.55 -23.53
CA ALA A 280 -7.66 -11.42 -24.52
C ALA A 280 -9.14 -11.61 -24.21
N ASP A 281 -9.96 -11.85 -25.24
CA ASP A 281 -11.38 -12.14 -25.06
C ASP A 281 -11.58 -13.61 -24.69
N VAL A 282 -12.31 -13.83 -23.60
CA VAL A 282 -12.80 -15.14 -23.18
C VAL A 282 -14.31 -15.03 -23.00
N GLU A 283 -15.03 -15.59 -23.98
CA GLU A 283 -16.49 -15.55 -24.11
C GLU A 283 -17.10 -14.13 -24.02
N TYR A 284 -17.39 -13.68 -22.79
CA TYR A 284 -18.05 -12.41 -22.46
C TYR A 284 -17.24 -11.55 -21.49
N SER A 285 -15.95 -11.85 -21.32
CA SER A 285 -15.05 -11.15 -20.41
C SER A 285 -13.66 -11.00 -21.01
N ALA A 286 -12.98 -9.91 -20.63
CA ALA A 286 -11.56 -9.77 -20.89
C ALA A 286 -10.77 -10.52 -19.81
N GLU A 287 -9.74 -11.25 -20.23
CA GLU A 287 -8.76 -11.86 -19.34
C GLU A 287 -7.36 -11.30 -19.61
N ILE A 288 -6.54 -11.24 -18.57
CA ILE A 288 -5.19 -10.70 -18.69
C ILE A 288 -4.24 -11.70 -19.38
N THR A 289 -3.50 -11.24 -20.38
CA THR A 289 -2.47 -12.06 -21.05
C THR A 289 -1.17 -12.10 -20.23
N GLU A 290 -0.21 -12.93 -20.62
CA GLU A 290 1.14 -12.91 -20.02
C GLU A 290 1.82 -11.53 -20.13
N ARG A 291 1.61 -10.82 -21.24
CA ARG A 291 2.09 -9.43 -21.40
C ARG A 291 1.40 -8.50 -20.40
N GLY A 292 0.09 -8.63 -20.24
CA GLY A 292 -0.64 -7.86 -19.22
C GLY A 292 -0.16 -8.17 -17.80
N LYS A 293 0.08 -9.45 -17.48
CA LYS A 293 0.64 -9.87 -16.19
C LYS A 293 2.00 -9.23 -15.92
N ALA A 294 2.87 -9.14 -16.93
CA ALA A 294 4.16 -8.47 -16.81
C ALA A 294 4.01 -6.98 -16.47
N ILE A 295 3.04 -6.28 -17.08
CA ILE A 295 2.71 -4.88 -16.73
C ILE A 295 2.19 -4.79 -15.29
N ARG A 296 1.27 -5.68 -14.91
CA ARG A 296 0.67 -5.72 -13.57
C ARG A 296 1.67 -6.06 -12.47
N LEU A 297 2.69 -6.86 -12.75
CA LEU A 297 3.71 -7.24 -11.76
C LEU A 297 4.39 -6.00 -11.16
N GLY A 298 4.63 -4.96 -11.97
CA GLY A 298 5.21 -3.70 -11.50
C GLY A 298 4.26 -2.84 -10.63
N MET A 299 2.96 -3.17 -10.64
CA MET A 299 1.91 -2.44 -9.93
C MET A 299 1.41 -3.17 -8.68
N LYS A 300 1.39 -4.52 -8.66
CA LYS A 300 0.75 -5.35 -7.62
C LYS A 300 1.19 -5.07 -6.18
N LEU A 301 2.42 -4.57 -6.00
CA LEU A 301 3.00 -4.27 -4.68
C LEU A 301 2.84 -2.79 -4.28
N ARG A 302 2.25 -1.95 -5.13
CA ARG A 302 2.20 -0.50 -4.96
C ARG A 302 1.00 -0.04 -4.13
N PRO A 303 1.08 1.09 -3.42
CA PRO A 303 -0.03 1.63 -2.63
C PRO A 303 -1.37 1.74 -3.37
N LYS A 304 -1.36 2.13 -4.65
CA LYS A 304 -2.57 2.26 -5.49
C LYS A 304 -3.42 0.99 -5.58
N GLU A 305 -2.84 -0.19 -5.37
CA GLU A 305 -3.58 -1.46 -5.40
C GLU A 305 -4.56 -1.65 -4.25
N ALA A 306 -4.42 -0.86 -3.17
CA ALA A 306 -5.43 -0.83 -2.12
C ALA A 306 -6.82 -0.46 -2.67
N LEU A 307 -6.89 0.43 -3.66
CA LEU A 307 -8.16 0.74 -4.32
C LEU A 307 -8.71 -0.49 -5.03
N ILE A 308 -7.90 -1.20 -5.81
CA ILE A 308 -8.33 -2.36 -6.58
C ILE A 308 -8.91 -3.44 -5.67
N ALA A 309 -8.23 -3.78 -4.58
CA ALA A 309 -8.73 -4.76 -3.59
C ALA A 309 -10.11 -4.36 -3.02
N ARG A 310 -10.30 -3.06 -2.71
CA ARG A 310 -11.57 -2.52 -2.21
C ARG A 310 -12.68 -2.62 -3.26
N LEU A 311 -12.38 -2.28 -4.52
CA LEU A 311 -13.34 -2.36 -5.62
C LEU A 311 -13.74 -3.81 -5.90
N VAL A 312 -12.79 -4.73 -5.95
CA VAL A 312 -13.05 -6.16 -6.16
C VAL A 312 -14.00 -6.70 -5.10
N SER A 313 -13.78 -6.38 -3.82
CA SER A 313 -14.68 -6.78 -2.74
C SER A 313 -16.10 -6.24 -2.94
N LYS A 314 -16.26 -4.96 -3.28
CA LYS A 314 -17.57 -4.32 -3.43
C LYS A 314 -18.35 -4.75 -4.68
N VAL A 315 -17.67 -4.89 -5.82
CA VAL A 315 -18.29 -5.34 -7.06
C VAL A 315 -18.77 -6.79 -6.90
N SER A 316 -17.93 -7.67 -6.37
CA SER A 316 -18.29 -9.08 -6.15
C SER A 316 -19.49 -9.24 -5.20
N LEU A 317 -19.56 -8.43 -4.14
CA LEU A 317 -20.72 -8.40 -3.23
C LEU A 317 -22.00 -7.93 -3.96
N SER A 318 -21.90 -6.89 -4.78
CA SER A 318 -23.05 -6.32 -5.50
C SER A 318 -23.59 -7.31 -6.55
N ALA A 319 -22.70 -7.99 -7.29
CA ALA A 319 -23.06 -9.05 -8.21
C ALA A 319 -23.76 -10.22 -7.50
N SER A 320 -23.19 -10.70 -6.39
CA SER A 320 -23.78 -11.78 -5.60
C SER A 320 -25.18 -11.44 -5.07
N LEU A 321 -25.39 -10.22 -4.58
CA LEU A 321 -26.70 -9.76 -4.11
C LEU A 321 -27.73 -9.69 -5.24
N ALA A 322 -27.33 -9.23 -6.42
CA ALA A 322 -28.21 -9.19 -7.59
C ALA A 322 -28.67 -10.60 -8.00
N ASP A 323 -27.78 -11.58 -7.93
CA ASP A 323 -28.11 -12.97 -8.25
C ASP A 323 -29.06 -13.60 -7.21
N ILE A 324 -28.83 -13.33 -5.91
CA ILE A 324 -29.75 -13.73 -4.84
C ILE A 324 -31.15 -13.14 -5.06
N LEU A 325 -31.23 -11.84 -5.38
CA LEU A 325 -32.51 -11.17 -5.62
C LEU A 325 -33.25 -11.72 -6.85
N LYS A 326 -32.54 -12.10 -7.91
CA LYS A 326 -33.14 -12.79 -9.07
C LYS A 326 -33.69 -14.16 -8.70
N MET A 327 -32.99 -14.92 -7.86
CA MET A 327 -33.45 -16.23 -7.38
C MET A 327 -34.70 -16.12 -6.49
N VAL A 328 -34.80 -15.07 -5.67
CA VAL A 328 -35.94 -14.84 -4.77
C VAL A 328 -37.12 -14.18 -5.50
N GLY A 329 -36.86 -13.30 -6.48
CA GLY A 329 -37.89 -12.59 -7.26
C GLY A 329 -38.43 -13.35 -8.48
N GLY A 330 -37.78 -14.43 -8.91
CA GLY A 330 -38.24 -15.29 -10.01
C GLY A 330 -39.31 -16.32 -9.61
N GLY A 331 -39.78 -16.29 -8.36
CA GLY A 331 -40.88 -17.11 -7.83
C GLY A 331 -42.19 -16.33 -7.73
N SER A 332 -42.72 -15.85 -8.85
CA SER A 332 -44.08 -15.30 -8.95
C SER A 332 -44.66 -15.55 -10.32
#